data_AF-A0A0C9ZT60-F1
#
_entry.id   AF-A0A0C9ZT60-F1
#
_cell.length_a   1.000
_cell.length_b   1.000
_cell.length_c   1.000
_cell.angle_alpha   90.00
_cell.angle_beta   90.00
_cell.angle_gamma   90.00
#
_symmetry.space_group_name_H-M   'P 1'
#
loop_
_entity.id
_entity.type
_entity.pdbx_description
1 polymer ?
#
loop_
_entity_poly.entity_id
_entity_poly.type
_entity_poly.pdbx_seq_one_letter_code
_entity_poly.pdbx_strand_id
1 'polypeptide(L)'
;MVYRMLDPPNEPSAITEVGHIATLGYAVVSQEKSEQPILSSVVIHFRLSTEPVTRFALLLHNMQIEDKVYDVRIPVPGELLSEMMDIYDFAIARSQKLLVSSCDSDYWAECDLARRISKQLHVQKYRERLLRQEGDGTIDIIGLQSDTSRYPICDSSLIHCNSCQVASCESQECRGYSDPPFARCIRHATEVLCFPCLQGQGSKRELEKCPGCNSWCCTRDISSCTGHPLSIPHMPRVSSNKFITPGLLAAYADSARTHPPKRGSCMECKLPGWRSCRNKLCWSHSICPECTGGGLTCMCGEVWACDLCAEHDPSVFIRCPRCRRLFCYSCCYIDDCVLCNSSNLCHDCAEEVSETDDKEPEEMPAKLVASCGSCEVKMCDLCESFLAVSCAVCSSRLCMPCVRDGECSCGRVLCDRCVADHGCDLCFQRHRDGDDGP
;
A
#
# COMPACT_ATOMS: atom_id res chain seq x y z
N MET A 1 19.60 16.66 -17.87
CA MET A 1 20.90 16.03 -17.54
C MET A 1 21.63 16.82 -16.46
N VAL A 2 21.75 18.15 -16.61
CA VAL A 2 22.38 19.08 -15.65
C VAL A 2 21.83 18.99 -14.21
N TYR A 3 20.51 18.87 -14.03
CA TYR A 3 19.90 18.90 -12.69
C TYR A 3 20.05 17.62 -11.87
N ARG A 4 20.44 16.49 -12.48
CA ARG A 4 20.80 15.28 -11.71
C ARG A 4 22.09 15.48 -10.90
N MET A 5 22.93 16.43 -11.28
CA MET A 5 24.17 16.75 -10.56
C MET A 5 23.95 17.63 -9.32
N LEU A 6 22.77 18.24 -9.16
CA LEU A 6 22.47 19.24 -8.11
C LEU A 6 21.61 18.68 -6.95
N ASP A 7 21.28 17.39 -6.98
CA ASP A 7 20.51 16.70 -5.93
C ASP A 7 21.50 16.12 -4.90
N PRO A 8 21.42 16.48 -3.60
CA PRO A 8 22.37 16.00 -2.58
C PRO A 8 22.55 14.46 -2.49
N PRO A 9 21.51 13.62 -2.66
CA PRO A 9 21.68 12.16 -2.68
C PRO A 9 22.18 11.62 -4.04
N ASN A 10 22.28 12.47 -5.06
CA ASN A 10 22.96 12.18 -6.32
C ASN A 10 24.32 12.91 -6.37
N GLU A 11 25.15 12.76 -5.33
CA GLU A 11 26.59 12.77 -5.59
C GLU A 11 26.81 11.81 -6.77
N PRO A 12 27.34 12.27 -7.91
CA PRO A 12 27.53 11.40 -9.05
C PRO A 12 28.42 10.25 -8.59
N SER A 13 27.87 9.02 -8.54
CA SER A 13 28.68 7.82 -8.59
C SER A 13 29.58 8.02 -9.80
N ALA A 14 30.89 8.15 -9.54
CA ALA A 14 31.91 8.58 -10.48
C ALA A 14 31.54 8.22 -11.92
N ILE A 15 31.23 9.22 -12.75
CA ILE A 15 31.15 9.01 -14.20
C ILE A 15 32.60 8.83 -14.64
N THR A 16 33.06 7.58 -14.64
CA THR A 16 34.40 7.19 -15.07
C THR A 16 34.44 7.13 -16.59
N GLU A 17 34.32 8.27 -17.25
CA GLU A 17 34.99 8.44 -18.54
C GLU A 17 36.40 8.94 -18.24
N VAL A 18 37.35 8.02 -18.27
CA VAL A 18 38.79 8.30 -18.26
C VAL A 18 39.27 9.09 -17.03
N GLY A 19 39.17 8.47 -15.85
CA GLY A 19 39.98 8.85 -14.70
C GLY A 19 39.71 10.20 -14.03
N HIS A 20 38.75 11.01 -14.47
CA HIS A 20 38.45 12.32 -13.88
C HIS A 20 37.12 12.31 -13.10
N ILE A 21 37.17 12.65 -11.80
CA ILE A 21 35.99 12.81 -10.94
C ILE A 21 35.74 14.31 -10.79
N ALA A 22 34.63 14.82 -11.34
CA ALA A 22 34.19 16.20 -11.13
C ALA A 22 33.32 16.31 -9.87
N THR A 23 33.74 17.09 -8.89
CA THR A 23 32.98 17.36 -7.66
C THR A 23 32.34 18.74 -7.71
N LEU A 24 31.01 18.81 -7.66
CA LEU A 24 30.24 20.06 -7.69
C LEU A 24 30.10 20.65 -6.28
N GLY A 25 30.86 21.71 -5.98
CA GLY A 25 30.61 22.57 -4.82
C GLY A 25 29.99 23.89 -5.26
N TYR A 26 29.23 24.55 -4.38
CA TYR A 26 28.85 25.95 -4.55
C TYR A 26 29.07 26.71 -3.25
N ALA A 27 29.60 27.92 -3.36
CA ALA A 27 29.70 28.88 -2.26
C ALA A 27 28.85 30.09 -2.62
N VAL A 28 28.06 30.60 -1.68
CA VAL A 28 27.39 31.90 -1.84
C VAL A 28 28.30 32.93 -1.18
N VAL A 29 29.00 33.73 -1.98
CA VAL A 29 29.84 34.81 -1.45
C VAL A 29 28.94 36.02 -1.22
N SER A 30 28.56 36.23 0.04
CA SER A 30 27.90 37.45 0.48
C SER A 30 28.93 38.59 0.46
N GLN A 31 28.69 39.64 -0.33
CA GLN A 31 29.39 40.90 -0.14
C GLN A 31 28.82 41.59 1.10
N GLU A 32 29.67 41.84 2.10
CA GLU A 32 29.31 42.38 3.43
C GLU A 32 28.64 43.76 3.44
N LYS A 33 28.28 44.37 2.30
CA LYS A 33 27.80 45.77 2.24
C LYS A 33 26.61 46.07 1.33
N SER A 34 25.94 45.09 0.72
CA SER A 34 24.69 45.37 -0.02
C SER A 34 23.46 44.80 0.70
N GLU A 35 22.45 45.63 0.92
CA GLU A 35 21.17 45.27 1.56
C GLU A 35 20.38 44.19 0.78
N GLN A 36 20.77 43.91 -0.45
CA GLN A 36 20.33 42.74 -1.19
C GLN A 36 21.48 41.74 -1.26
N PRO A 37 21.28 40.46 -0.88
CA PRO A 37 22.24 39.41 -1.15
C PRO A 37 22.32 39.23 -2.67
N ILE A 38 23.23 39.98 -3.30
CA ILE A 38 23.63 39.70 -4.66
C ILE A 38 24.32 38.35 -4.57
N LEU A 39 23.78 37.32 -5.24
CA LEU A 39 24.50 36.07 -5.46
C LEU A 39 25.65 36.37 -6.43
N SER A 40 26.67 37.04 -5.91
CA SER A 40 27.80 37.57 -6.69
C SER A 40 28.63 36.45 -7.31
N SER A 41 28.55 35.22 -6.80
CA SER A 41 29.27 34.10 -7.39
C SER A 41 28.71 32.79 -6.86
N VAL A 42 27.76 32.18 -7.57
CA VAL A 42 27.60 30.71 -7.45
C VAL A 42 28.79 30.13 -8.18
N VAL A 43 29.78 29.64 -7.43
CA VAL A 43 30.99 29.04 -8.00
C VAL A 43 30.78 27.55 -8.16
N ILE A 44 30.64 27.05 -9.38
CA ILE A 44 30.73 25.61 -9.63
C ILE A 44 32.20 25.24 -9.69
N HIS A 45 32.64 24.48 -8.70
CA HIS A 45 33.98 23.92 -8.68
C HIS A 45 34.03 22.69 -9.59
N PHE A 46 35.02 22.62 -10.48
CA PHE A 46 35.42 21.37 -11.11
C PHE A 46 36.79 20.97 -10.57
N ARG A 47 36.81 19.89 -9.79
CA ARG A 47 38.03 19.21 -9.41
C ARG A 47 38.29 18.11 -10.42
N LEU A 48 39.53 17.91 -10.85
CA LEU A 48 39.93 16.66 -11.48
C LEU A 48 40.44 15.74 -10.36
N SER A 49 40.10 14.45 -10.41
CA SER A 49 40.43 13.44 -9.38
C SER A 49 41.89 13.48 -8.89
N THR A 50 42.83 13.85 -9.76
CA THR A 50 44.27 13.90 -9.50
C THR A 50 44.77 15.22 -8.92
N GLU A 51 43.96 16.28 -8.95
CA GLU A 51 44.36 17.63 -8.54
C GLU A 51 43.76 17.98 -7.17
N PRO A 52 44.54 18.48 -6.21
CA PRO A 52 44.04 18.85 -4.88
C PRO A 52 43.27 20.17 -4.87
N VAL A 53 43.40 20.98 -5.92
CA VAL A 53 42.84 22.33 -6.02
C VAL A 53 41.75 22.36 -7.08
N THR A 54 40.72 23.19 -6.89
CA THR A 54 39.74 23.47 -7.95
C THR A 54 40.42 24.16 -9.12
N ARG A 55 40.35 23.55 -10.30
CA ARG A 55 40.90 24.16 -11.51
C ARG A 55 39.94 25.16 -12.14
N PHE A 56 38.67 24.79 -12.31
CA PHE A 56 37.68 25.67 -12.92
C PHE A 56 36.63 26.13 -11.92
N ALA A 57 36.33 27.42 -11.95
CA ALA A 57 35.28 28.07 -11.20
C ALA A 57 34.31 28.74 -12.18
N LEU A 58 33.05 28.29 -12.20
CA LEU A 58 32.03 28.97 -13.00
C LEU A 58 31.51 30.20 -12.27
N LEU A 59 31.60 31.38 -12.88
CA LEU A 59 31.10 32.64 -12.37
C LEU A 59 29.75 32.96 -13.03
N LEU A 60 28.64 32.52 -12.43
CA LEU A 60 27.31 32.65 -13.04
C LEU A 60 26.86 34.10 -13.29
N HIS A 61 27.29 35.08 -12.48
CA HIS A 61 26.86 36.47 -12.65
C HIS A 61 27.32 37.10 -13.98
N ASN A 62 28.49 36.68 -14.48
CA ASN A 62 29.07 37.17 -15.73
C ASN A 62 29.10 36.10 -16.82
N MET A 63 28.57 34.89 -16.57
CA MET A 63 28.64 33.75 -17.47
C MET A 63 30.07 33.50 -17.99
N GLN A 64 31.01 33.43 -17.05
CA GLN A 64 32.44 33.18 -17.31
C GLN A 64 32.91 31.93 -16.57
N ILE A 65 33.90 31.26 -17.13
CA ILE A 65 34.65 30.17 -16.49
C ILE A 65 36.02 30.74 -16.12
N GLU A 66 36.34 30.74 -14.84
CA GLU A 66 37.65 31.10 -14.31
C GLU A 66 38.51 29.85 -14.20
N ASP A 67 39.62 29.79 -14.93
CA ASP A 67 40.66 28.78 -14.76
C ASP A 67 41.67 29.30 -13.73
N LYS A 68 41.61 28.77 -12.52
CA LYS A 68 42.44 29.18 -11.38
C LYS A 68 43.91 28.80 -11.52
N VAL A 69 44.24 27.83 -12.38
CA VAL A 69 45.63 27.40 -12.59
C VAL A 69 46.36 28.41 -13.48
N TYR A 70 45.68 28.91 -14.51
CA TYR A 70 46.24 29.87 -15.45
C TYR A 70 45.84 31.32 -15.17
N ASP A 71 44.97 31.55 -14.19
CA ASP A 71 44.40 32.87 -13.84
C ASP A 71 43.76 33.57 -15.07
N VAL A 72 43.03 32.80 -15.88
CA VAL A 72 42.33 33.29 -17.07
C VAL A 72 40.83 33.14 -16.95
N ARG A 73 40.10 34.07 -17.58
CA ARG A 73 38.64 34.02 -17.67
C ARG A 73 38.21 33.76 -19.10
N ILE A 74 37.39 32.75 -19.26
CA ILE A 74 36.90 32.26 -20.55
C ILE A 74 35.38 32.50 -20.58
N PRO A 75 34.81 33.09 -21.64
CA PRO A 75 33.37 33.18 -21.77
C PRO A 75 32.76 31.77 -21.84
N VAL A 76 31.57 31.58 -21.24
CA VAL A 76 30.83 30.33 -21.39
C VAL A 76 30.51 30.11 -22.89
N PRO A 77 30.82 28.94 -23.45
CA PRO A 77 30.44 28.59 -24.82
C PRO A 77 28.94 28.79 -25.06
N GLY A 78 28.55 29.29 -26.23
CA GLY A 78 27.15 29.63 -26.52
C GLY A 78 26.21 28.42 -26.41
N GLU A 79 26.72 27.23 -26.69
CA GLU A 79 26.03 25.95 -26.59
C GLU A 79 25.66 25.57 -25.15
N LEU A 80 26.35 26.12 -24.16
CA LEU A 80 26.10 25.88 -22.74
C LEU A 80 25.29 27.00 -22.08
N LEU A 81 25.05 28.10 -22.79
CA LEU A 81 24.47 29.29 -22.19
C LEU A 81 23.06 29.02 -21.63
N SER A 82 22.24 28.25 -22.35
CA SER A 82 20.88 27.91 -21.91
C SER A 82 20.91 27.11 -20.61
N GLU A 83 21.77 26.10 -20.53
CA GLU A 83 21.97 25.23 -19.37
C GLU A 83 22.52 25.99 -18.17
N MET A 84 23.39 26.97 -18.40
CA MET A 84 23.95 27.80 -17.33
C MET A 84 22.93 28.80 -16.79
N MET A 85 22.09 29.39 -17.64
CA MET A 85 20.93 30.19 -17.21
C MET A 85 19.97 29.35 -16.35
N ASP A 86 19.75 28.11 -16.75
CA ASP A 86 18.98 27.10 -16.05
C ASP A 86 19.47 26.84 -14.60
N ILE A 87 20.78 26.65 -14.44
CA ILE A 87 21.40 26.50 -13.11
C ILE A 87 21.31 27.81 -12.30
N TYR A 88 21.52 28.94 -12.96
CA TYR A 88 21.46 30.25 -12.32
C TYR A 88 20.08 30.53 -11.73
N ASP A 89 19.02 30.38 -12.53
CA ASP A 89 17.63 30.56 -12.08
C ASP A 89 17.29 29.65 -10.89
N PHE A 90 17.78 28.40 -10.93
CA PHE A 90 17.63 27.45 -9.83
C PHE A 90 18.32 27.90 -8.55
N ALA A 91 19.58 28.33 -8.65
CA ALA A 91 20.34 28.81 -7.49
C ALA A 91 19.70 30.07 -6.87
N ILE A 92 19.24 31.02 -7.70
CA ILE A 92 18.51 32.20 -7.25
C ILE A 92 17.23 31.79 -6.51
N ALA A 93 16.36 30.98 -7.12
CA ALA A 93 15.10 30.57 -6.52
C ALA A 93 15.31 29.79 -5.20
N ARG A 94 16.35 28.95 -5.12
CA ARG A 94 16.74 28.24 -3.89
C ARG A 94 17.18 29.19 -2.79
N SER A 95 18.08 30.12 -3.10
CA SER A 95 18.58 31.08 -2.11
C SER A 95 17.47 31.96 -1.51
N GLN A 96 16.52 32.41 -2.34
CA GLN A 96 15.39 33.25 -1.90
C GLN A 96 14.47 32.50 -0.94
N LYS A 97 14.22 31.21 -1.16
CA LYS A 97 13.40 30.40 -0.25
C LYS A 97 14.11 30.05 1.05
N LEU A 98 15.44 29.87 1.01
CA LEU A 98 16.23 29.63 2.22
C LEU A 98 16.27 30.85 3.15
N LEU A 99 16.25 32.08 2.60
CA LEU A 99 16.17 33.32 3.40
C LEU A 99 14.86 33.46 4.20
N VAL A 100 13.78 32.84 3.74
CA VAL A 100 12.46 32.88 4.39
C VAL A 100 12.29 31.76 5.41
N SER A 101 13.09 30.70 5.32
CA SER A 101 13.01 29.51 6.17
C SER A 101 14.06 29.55 7.27
N SER A 102 13.80 30.27 8.37
CA SER A 102 14.68 30.26 9.55
C SER A 102 14.51 28.94 10.34
N CYS A 103 15.64 28.38 10.80
CA CYS A 103 15.83 27.20 11.67
C CYS A 103 16.02 25.82 11.02
N ASP A 104 17.11 25.17 11.47
CA ASP A 104 17.44 23.74 11.50
C ASP A 104 16.71 22.87 10.48
N SER A 105 17.11 22.99 9.22
CA SER A 105 16.66 22.10 8.15
C SER A 105 17.35 20.75 8.28
N ASP A 106 16.58 19.71 8.58
CA ASP A 106 16.93 18.32 8.30
C ASP A 106 17.37 18.20 6.83
N TYR A 107 18.44 17.44 6.56
CA TYR A 107 19.01 17.22 5.22
C TYR A 107 17.95 16.77 4.20
N TRP A 108 16.97 15.98 4.66
CA TRP A 108 15.85 15.54 3.83
C TRP A 108 14.91 16.67 3.41
N ALA A 109 14.67 17.65 4.28
CA ALA A 109 13.84 18.81 3.97
C ALA A 109 14.47 19.71 2.90
N GLU A 110 15.80 19.80 2.89
CA GLU A 110 16.54 20.56 1.88
C GLU A 110 16.45 19.91 0.49
N CYS A 111 16.59 18.58 0.42
CA CYS A 111 16.41 17.82 -0.83
C CYS A 111 14.99 18.00 -1.39
N ASP A 112 13.97 17.92 -0.53
CA ASP A 112 12.59 18.11 -0.93
C ASP A 112 12.29 19.55 -1.38
N LEU A 113 12.92 20.54 -0.76
CA LEU A 113 12.85 21.94 -1.20
C LEU A 113 13.48 22.13 -2.57
N ALA A 114 14.70 21.61 -2.79
CA ALA A 114 15.40 21.65 -4.07
C ALA A 114 14.55 21.02 -5.19
N ARG A 115 13.97 19.84 -4.92
CA ARG A 115 13.09 19.15 -5.88
C ARG A 115 11.85 19.96 -6.22
N ARG A 116 11.23 20.62 -5.24
CA ARG A 116 10.07 21.50 -5.46
C ARG A 116 10.42 22.71 -6.32
N ILE A 117 11.55 23.36 -6.06
CA ILE A 117 12.01 24.53 -6.84
C ILE A 117 12.33 24.14 -8.28
N SER A 118 13.04 23.02 -8.48
CA SER A 118 13.36 22.51 -9.83
C SER A 118 12.09 22.20 -10.63
N LYS A 119 11.07 21.59 -10.00
CA LYS A 119 9.77 21.35 -10.64
C LYS A 119 9.09 22.67 -11.05
N GLN A 120 9.08 23.67 -10.16
CA GLN A 120 8.46 24.98 -10.46
C GLN A 120 9.14 25.67 -11.64
N LEU A 121 10.48 25.69 -11.70
CA LEU A 121 11.22 26.30 -12.80
C LEU A 121 10.99 25.60 -14.13
N HIS A 122 10.91 24.26 -14.13
CA HIS A 122 10.57 23.51 -15.35
C HIS A 122 9.18 23.89 -15.90
N VAL A 123 8.19 23.97 -15.01
CA VAL A 123 6.83 24.36 -15.39
C VAL A 123 6.81 25.79 -15.93
N GLN A 124 7.51 26.72 -15.27
CA GLN A 124 7.61 28.10 -15.72
C GLN A 124 8.27 28.20 -17.10
N LYS A 125 9.41 27.54 -17.32
CA LYS A 125 10.11 27.55 -18.62
C LYS A 125 9.33 26.87 -19.73
N TYR A 126 8.56 25.84 -19.40
CA TYR A 126 7.63 25.24 -20.36
C TYR A 126 6.55 26.24 -20.75
N ARG A 127 5.96 26.96 -19.78
CA ARG A 127 4.98 28.00 -20.02
C ARG A 127 5.55 29.15 -20.86
N GLU A 128 6.75 29.63 -20.56
CA GLU A 128 7.44 30.66 -21.33
C GLU A 128 7.73 30.21 -22.77
N ARG A 129 8.08 28.93 -22.98
CA ARG A 129 8.26 28.37 -24.32
C ARG A 129 6.95 28.34 -25.11
N LEU A 130 5.84 27.99 -24.48
CA LEU A 130 4.51 28.07 -25.11
C LEU A 130 4.16 29.52 -25.49
N LEU A 131 4.36 30.47 -24.58
CA LEU A 131 4.11 31.90 -24.85
C LEU A 131 5.00 32.46 -25.98
N ARG A 132 6.26 32.02 -26.08
CA ARG A 132 7.14 32.42 -27.19
C ARG A 132 6.73 31.81 -28.53
N GLN A 133 6.16 30.60 -28.52
CA GLN A 133 5.63 29.97 -29.73
C GLN A 133 4.33 30.65 -30.22
N GLU A 134 3.53 31.22 -29.32
CA GLU A 134 2.34 32.00 -29.68
C GLU A 134 2.67 33.33 -30.36
N GLY A 135 3.86 33.90 -30.11
CA GLY A 135 4.30 35.17 -30.68
C GLY A 135 4.67 35.14 -32.17
N ASP A 136 4.83 33.96 -32.78
CA ASP A 136 5.28 33.80 -34.18
C ASP A 136 4.13 33.44 -35.15
N GLY A 137 2.87 33.43 -34.67
CA GLY A 137 1.70 33.21 -35.52
C GLY A 137 0.42 32.99 -34.74
N THR A 138 -0.36 34.07 -34.57
CA THR A 138 -1.82 34.12 -34.30
C THR A 138 -2.47 32.83 -33.82
N ILE A 139 -2.41 32.57 -32.51
CA ILE A 139 -3.42 31.78 -31.81
C ILE A 139 -3.87 32.60 -30.60
N ASP A 140 -5.04 33.23 -30.71
CA ASP A 140 -5.69 33.94 -29.60
C ASP A 140 -6.11 32.94 -28.52
N ILE A 141 -5.36 32.88 -27.41
CA ILE A 141 -5.79 32.20 -26.18
C ILE A 141 -6.25 33.27 -25.17
N ILE A 142 -7.32 33.98 -25.52
CA ILE A 142 -8.11 34.74 -24.55
C ILE A 142 -9.11 33.77 -23.94
N GLY A 143 -8.73 33.06 -22.87
CA GLY A 143 -9.68 32.22 -22.13
C GLY A 143 -9.13 31.09 -21.26
N LEU A 144 -8.00 31.26 -20.56
CA LEU A 144 -7.50 30.28 -19.57
C LEU A 144 -7.89 30.63 -18.13
N GLN A 145 -9.09 31.18 -17.94
CA GLN A 145 -9.75 31.33 -16.64
C GLN A 145 -11.17 30.76 -16.71
N SER A 146 -11.29 29.44 -16.60
CA SER A 146 -12.54 28.78 -16.23
C SER A 146 -12.27 27.30 -15.96
N ASP A 147 -12.98 26.74 -14.98
CA ASP A 147 -12.98 25.34 -14.50
C ASP A 147 -13.32 24.26 -15.55
N THR A 148 -13.01 24.50 -16.82
CA THR A 148 -13.31 23.59 -17.91
C THR A 148 -12.18 22.59 -18.05
N SER A 149 -12.43 21.36 -17.61
CA SER A 149 -11.56 20.17 -17.75
C SER A 149 -11.32 19.73 -19.21
N ARG A 150 -11.65 20.57 -20.19
CA ARG A 150 -11.61 20.27 -21.62
C ARG A 150 -10.59 21.15 -22.32
N TYR A 151 -9.88 20.57 -23.28
CA TYR A 151 -8.90 21.29 -24.06
C TYR A 151 -9.58 22.10 -25.19
N PRO A 152 -9.26 23.38 -25.39
CA PRO A 152 -9.93 24.24 -26.39
C PRO A 152 -9.81 23.75 -27.84
N ILE A 153 -8.82 22.89 -28.12
CA ILE A 153 -8.50 22.45 -29.48
C ILE A 153 -9.18 21.12 -29.84
N CYS A 154 -9.29 20.17 -28.89
CA CYS A 154 -9.78 18.80 -29.15
C CYS A 154 -11.14 18.50 -28.51
N ASP A 155 -11.72 19.41 -27.72
CA ASP A 155 -12.89 19.20 -26.81
C ASP A 155 -12.78 17.95 -25.92
N SER A 156 -11.60 17.32 -25.88
CA SER A 156 -11.34 16.12 -25.10
C SER A 156 -10.87 16.49 -23.71
N SER A 157 -11.03 15.55 -22.77
CA SER A 157 -10.60 15.71 -21.39
C SER A 157 -9.09 15.94 -21.31
N LEU A 158 -8.70 16.85 -20.42
CA LEU A 158 -7.31 17.02 -20.00
C LEU A 158 -7.00 16.10 -18.83
N ILE A 159 -5.98 15.27 -19.01
CA ILE A 159 -5.41 14.46 -17.93
C ILE A 159 -4.15 15.14 -17.40
N HIS A 160 -3.98 15.11 -16.08
CA HIS A 160 -2.86 15.76 -15.40
C HIS A 160 -2.00 14.70 -14.72
N CYS A 161 -0.68 14.86 -14.79
CA CYS A 161 0.25 14.01 -14.05
C CYS A 161 0.19 14.38 -12.57
N ASN A 162 -0.14 13.43 -11.69
CA ASN A 162 -0.27 13.67 -10.25
C ASN A 162 1.03 14.20 -9.60
N SER A 163 2.20 13.87 -10.17
CA SER A 163 3.50 14.25 -9.60
C SER A 163 4.03 15.60 -10.08
N CYS A 164 3.88 15.93 -11.36
CA CYS A 164 4.45 17.16 -11.95
C CYS A 164 3.41 18.13 -12.50
N GLN A 165 2.13 17.78 -12.45
CA GLN A 165 1.00 18.59 -12.93
C GLN A 165 1.05 18.94 -14.43
N VAL A 166 1.96 18.32 -15.20
CA VAL A 166 1.95 18.42 -16.66
C VAL A 166 0.64 17.83 -17.17
N ALA A 167 -0.04 18.55 -18.07
CA ALA A 167 -1.28 18.14 -18.68
C ALA A 167 -1.07 17.51 -20.07
N SER A 168 -2.01 16.67 -20.50
CA SER A 168 -2.04 16.04 -21.82
C SER A 168 -3.50 15.86 -22.26
N CYS A 169 -3.81 16.05 -23.56
CA CYS A 169 -5.14 15.70 -24.09
C CYS A 169 -5.26 14.17 -24.09
N GLU A 170 -6.41 13.64 -23.67
CA GLU A 170 -6.66 12.19 -23.62
C GLU A 170 -6.73 11.54 -25.01
N SER A 171 -7.16 12.31 -26.02
CA SER A 171 -7.27 11.84 -27.41
C SER A 171 -5.92 11.82 -28.11
N GLN A 172 -5.52 10.65 -28.63
CA GLN A 172 -4.29 10.46 -29.41
C GLN A 172 -4.25 11.28 -30.69
N GLU A 173 -5.41 11.66 -31.23
CA GLU A 173 -5.53 12.46 -32.44
C GLU A 173 -5.32 13.96 -32.17
N CYS A 174 -5.33 14.38 -30.91
CA CYS A 174 -5.11 15.76 -30.56
C CYS A 174 -3.62 16.13 -30.59
N ARG A 175 -3.32 17.32 -31.11
CA ARG A 175 -1.97 17.93 -31.04
C ARG A 175 -1.45 18.15 -29.62
N GLY A 176 -2.34 18.23 -28.64
CA GLY A 176 -2.03 18.32 -27.21
C GLY A 176 -1.80 16.96 -26.53
N TYR A 177 -1.85 15.85 -27.28
CA TYR A 177 -1.49 14.54 -26.78
C TYR A 177 0.01 14.43 -26.54
N SER A 178 0.39 13.92 -25.38
CA SER A 178 1.79 13.69 -25.01
C SER A 178 2.32 12.39 -25.62
N ASP A 179 3.46 12.46 -26.28
CA ASP A 179 4.24 11.28 -26.67
C ASP A 179 5.56 11.25 -25.87
N PRO A 180 5.78 10.26 -24.98
CA PRO A 180 4.96 9.07 -24.75
C PRO A 180 3.66 9.33 -23.94
N PRO A 181 2.65 8.44 -24.07
CA PRO A 181 1.35 8.56 -23.39
C PRO A 181 1.46 8.76 -21.88
N PHE A 182 0.44 9.27 -21.21
CA PHE A 182 0.44 9.15 -19.74
C PHE A 182 0.14 7.69 -19.34
N ALA A 183 0.82 7.21 -18.29
CA ALA A 183 0.45 5.98 -17.62
C ALA A 183 -0.75 6.27 -16.70
N ARG A 184 -1.87 5.58 -16.94
CA ARG A 184 -3.12 5.76 -16.19
C ARG A 184 -3.61 4.45 -15.64
N CYS A 185 -3.92 4.40 -14.35
CA CYS A 185 -4.54 3.22 -13.77
C CYS A 185 -5.90 2.94 -14.42
N ILE A 186 -6.14 1.70 -14.84
CA ILE A 186 -7.42 1.28 -15.43
C ILE A 186 -8.60 1.39 -14.46
N ARG A 187 -8.35 1.23 -13.15
CA ARG A 187 -9.38 1.32 -12.10
C ARG A 187 -9.49 2.69 -11.47
N HIS A 188 -8.34 3.33 -11.24
CA HIS A 188 -8.27 4.63 -10.58
C HIS A 188 -8.02 5.70 -11.64
N ALA A 189 -9.10 6.23 -12.23
CA ALA A 189 -9.02 7.23 -13.29
C ALA A 189 -8.19 8.47 -12.91
N THR A 190 -8.12 8.79 -11.61
CA THR A 190 -7.35 9.89 -11.04
C THR A 190 -5.86 9.59 -10.89
N GLU A 191 -5.44 8.32 -11.00
CA GLU A 191 -4.05 7.90 -10.82
C GLU A 191 -3.34 7.92 -12.17
N VAL A 192 -2.75 9.06 -12.47
CA VAL A 192 -2.14 9.35 -13.77
C VAL A 192 -0.73 9.90 -13.57
N LEU A 193 0.25 9.32 -14.26
CA LEU A 193 1.64 9.76 -14.24
C LEU A 193 2.18 9.87 -15.66
N CYS A 194 2.90 10.96 -15.96
CA CYS A 194 3.71 11.02 -17.17
C CYS A 194 4.90 10.05 -17.05
N PHE A 195 5.39 9.52 -18.17
CA PHE A 195 6.50 8.56 -18.18
C PHE A 195 7.76 9.05 -17.46
N PRO A 196 8.22 10.31 -17.60
CA PRO A 196 9.37 10.80 -16.85
C PRO A 196 9.17 10.71 -15.33
N CYS A 197 7.99 11.06 -14.82
CA CYS A 197 7.68 10.93 -13.39
C CYS A 197 7.63 9.46 -12.96
N LEU A 198 7.03 8.60 -13.78
CA LEU A 198 6.96 7.18 -13.52
C LEU A 198 8.34 6.52 -13.47
N GLN A 199 9.24 6.87 -14.40
CA GLN A 199 10.63 6.40 -14.40
C GLN A 199 11.41 6.95 -13.19
N GLY A 200 11.13 8.18 -12.78
CA GLY A 200 11.73 8.82 -11.61
C GLY A 200 11.39 8.16 -10.27
N GLN A 201 10.32 7.36 -10.18
CA GLN A 201 9.93 6.65 -8.95
C GLN A 201 10.81 5.43 -8.62
N GLY A 202 11.68 4.99 -9.54
CA GLY A 202 12.60 3.87 -9.28
C GLY A 202 11.87 2.54 -9.04
N SER A 203 12.14 1.89 -7.90
CA SER A 203 11.51 0.63 -7.45
C SER A 203 10.20 0.81 -6.70
N LYS A 204 9.87 2.03 -6.29
CA LYS A 204 8.61 2.38 -5.58
C LYS A 204 7.60 3.01 -6.52
N ARG A 205 7.40 2.40 -7.69
CA ARG A 205 6.45 2.93 -8.68
C ARG A 205 5.03 2.80 -8.13
N GLU A 206 4.25 3.87 -8.29
CA GLU A 206 2.83 3.90 -7.92
C GLU A 206 1.97 3.18 -8.96
N LEU A 207 2.44 3.17 -10.22
CA LEU A 207 1.82 2.46 -11.34
C LEU A 207 2.77 1.41 -11.91
N GLU A 208 2.22 0.25 -12.23
CA GLU A 208 2.93 -0.86 -12.88
C GLU A 208 2.05 -1.48 -13.96
N LYS A 209 2.67 -2.13 -14.96
CA LYS A 209 1.92 -2.87 -15.97
C LYS A 209 1.49 -4.22 -15.42
N CYS A 210 0.20 -4.52 -15.53
CA CYS A 210 -0.33 -5.84 -15.22
C CYS A 210 0.28 -6.89 -16.17
N PRO A 211 0.87 -7.98 -15.67
CA PRO A 211 1.44 -9.03 -16.53
C PRO A 211 0.39 -9.79 -17.35
N GLY A 212 -0.88 -9.77 -16.92
CA GLY A 212 -1.97 -10.44 -17.64
C GLY A 212 -2.51 -9.67 -18.84
N CYS A 213 -2.77 -8.37 -18.70
CA CYS A 213 -3.39 -7.54 -19.76
C CYS A 213 -2.51 -6.40 -20.27
N ASN A 214 -1.28 -6.25 -19.75
CA ASN A 214 -0.34 -5.16 -20.09
C ASN A 214 -0.87 -3.74 -19.83
N SER A 215 -2.00 -3.61 -19.11
CA SER A 215 -2.58 -2.31 -18.74
C SER A 215 -1.91 -1.75 -17.49
N TRP A 216 -1.81 -0.43 -17.38
CA TRP A 216 -1.31 0.25 -16.20
C TRP A 216 -2.30 0.13 -15.04
N CYS A 217 -1.81 -0.28 -13.87
CA CYS A 217 -2.59 -0.46 -12.65
C CYS A 217 -1.83 0.15 -11.48
N CYS A 218 -2.54 0.58 -10.43
CA CYS A 218 -1.84 0.96 -9.22
C CYS A 218 -1.16 -0.27 -8.63
N THR A 219 0.02 -0.09 -8.06
CA THR A 219 0.79 -1.20 -7.47
C THR A 219 -0.01 -1.91 -6.35
N ARG A 220 -0.91 -1.19 -5.68
CA ARG A 220 -1.86 -1.74 -4.69
C ARG A 220 -2.95 -2.65 -5.29
N ASP A 221 -3.22 -2.52 -6.59
CA ASP A 221 -4.25 -3.30 -7.30
C ASP A 221 -3.68 -4.53 -8.01
N ILE A 222 -2.36 -4.66 -8.03
CA ILE A 222 -1.67 -5.82 -8.57
C ILE A 222 -1.54 -6.82 -7.44
N SER A 223 -2.23 -7.96 -7.56
CA SER A 223 -2.08 -9.06 -6.64
C SER A 223 -0.59 -9.39 -6.50
N SER A 224 -0.11 -9.58 -5.29
CA SER A 224 1.26 -10.01 -5.05
C SER A 224 1.23 -11.24 -4.17
N CYS A 225 2.03 -12.24 -4.49
CA CYS A 225 2.29 -13.37 -3.62
C CYS A 225 3.69 -13.19 -3.04
N THR A 226 3.78 -13.09 -1.72
CA THR A 226 5.06 -12.98 -1.01
C THR A 226 5.85 -14.30 -1.03
N GLY A 227 5.25 -15.40 -1.48
CA GLY A 227 5.82 -16.74 -1.41
C GLY A 227 5.43 -17.44 -0.10
N HIS A 228 5.19 -18.75 -0.18
CA HIS A 228 4.89 -19.57 0.99
C HIS A 228 6.17 -19.76 1.81
N PRO A 229 6.18 -19.47 3.11
CA PRO A 229 7.31 -19.82 3.95
C PRO A 229 7.33 -21.34 4.06
N LEU A 230 8.41 -21.96 3.59
CA LEU A 230 8.74 -23.34 3.92
C LEU A 230 8.70 -23.46 5.43
N SER A 231 8.02 -24.49 5.93
CA SER A 231 7.99 -24.86 7.34
C SER A 231 9.43 -24.80 7.83
N ILE A 232 9.76 -23.76 8.61
CA ILE A 232 11.15 -23.43 8.93
C ILE A 232 11.72 -24.67 9.64
N PRO A 233 12.66 -25.43 9.04
CA PRO A 233 13.31 -26.50 9.79
C PRO A 233 13.99 -25.81 10.97
N HIS A 234 13.76 -26.34 12.18
CA HIS A 234 14.22 -25.82 13.46
C HIS A 234 15.41 -24.87 13.28
N MET A 235 15.19 -23.57 13.56
CA MET A 235 16.25 -22.55 13.49
C MET A 235 17.56 -23.17 14.01
N PRO A 236 18.65 -23.16 13.23
CA PRO A 236 19.91 -23.70 13.71
C PRO A 236 20.20 -23.04 15.05
N ARG A 237 20.34 -23.82 16.12
CA ARG A 237 20.60 -23.31 17.47
C ARG A 237 21.84 -22.42 17.40
N VAL A 238 21.62 -21.11 17.30
CA VAL A 238 22.70 -20.15 17.26
C VAL A 238 23.27 -20.12 18.66
N SER A 239 24.56 -20.44 18.79
CA SER A 239 25.26 -20.44 20.06
C SER A 239 25.08 -19.08 20.76
N SER A 240 24.77 -19.11 22.05
CA SER A 240 24.04 -18.12 22.85
C SER A 240 24.55 -16.67 22.87
N ASN A 241 25.64 -16.35 22.17
CA ASN A 241 26.33 -15.06 22.25
C ASN A 241 26.39 -14.27 20.93
N LYS A 242 25.75 -14.72 19.84
CA LYS A 242 25.65 -13.92 18.61
C LYS A 242 24.26 -13.33 18.47
N PHE A 243 24.14 -12.02 18.68
CA PHE A 243 22.94 -11.25 18.40
C PHE A 243 22.55 -11.45 16.92
N ILE A 244 21.38 -12.02 16.68
CA ILE A 244 20.82 -12.13 15.33
C ILE A 244 20.41 -10.71 14.93
N THR A 245 21.06 -10.15 13.92
CA THR A 245 20.69 -8.82 13.43
C THR A 245 19.33 -8.91 12.70
N PRO A 246 18.49 -7.86 12.76
CA PRO A 246 17.21 -7.84 12.05
C PRO A 246 17.34 -8.15 10.55
N GLY A 247 18.44 -7.74 9.91
CA GLY A 247 18.72 -8.06 8.51
C GLY A 247 18.96 -9.55 8.25
N LEU A 248 19.53 -10.29 9.20
CA LEU A 248 19.76 -11.73 9.10
C LEU A 248 18.44 -12.51 9.26
N LEU A 249 17.55 -12.05 10.13
CA LEU A 249 16.17 -12.55 10.25
C LEU A 249 15.37 -12.33 8.97
N ALA A 250 15.45 -11.13 8.38
CA ALA A 250 14.78 -10.83 7.11
C ALA A 250 15.34 -11.67 5.96
N ALA A 251 16.67 -11.76 5.83
CA ALA A 251 17.30 -12.59 4.81
C ALA A 251 16.97 -14.08 4.97
N TYR A 252 16.88 -14.57 6.21
CA TYR A 252 16.47 -15.94 6.50
C TYR A 252 14.99 -16.18 6.16
N ALA A 253 14.11 -15.25 6.53
CA ALA A 253 12.69 -15.29 6.17
C ALA A 253 12.48 -15.22 4.65
N ASP A 254 13.33 -14.49 3.92
CA ASP A 254 13.31 -14.44 2.45
C ASP A 254 13.85 -15.73 1.83
N SER A 255 14.88 -16.32 2.44
CA SER A 255 15.48 -17.60 2.00
C SER A 255 14.59 -18.81 2.30
N ALA A 256 13.73 -18.70 3.32
CA ALA A 256 12.78 -19.73 3.70
C ALA A 256 11.54 -19.75 2.79
N ARG A 257 11.43 -18.93 1.76
CA ARG A 257 10.24 -18.91 0.88
C ARG A 257 10.37 -19.94 -0.24
N THR A 258 9.25 -20.53 -0.64
CA THR A 258 9.20 -21.47 -1.78
C THR A 258 9.61 -20.80 -3.10
N HIS A 259 9.39 -19.50 -3.23
CA HIS A 259 9.88 -18.67 -4.33
C HIS A 259 10.01 -17.19 -3.90
N PRO A 260 10.82 -16.37 -4.61
CA PRO A 260 10.86 -14.92 -4.38
C PRO A 260 9.49 -14.27 -4.64
N PRO A 261 9.19 -13.08 -4.09
CA PRO A 261 7.90 -12.42 -4.28
C PRO A 261 7.49 -12.36 -5.75
N LYS A 262 6.30 -12.89 -6.07
CA LYS A 262 5.73 -12.87 -7.41
C LYS A 262 4.65 -11.82 -7.50
N ARG A 263 4.69 -11.03 -8.57
CA ARG A 263 3.57 -10.16 -8.92
C ARG A 263 2.58 -10.93 -9.80
N GLY A 264 1.32 -10.84 -9.44
CA GLY A 264 0.19 -11.40 -10.13
C GLY A 264 -0.46 -10.38 -11.05
N SER A 265 -1.69 -10.65 -11.43
CA SER A 265 -2.48 -9.76 -12.25
C SER A 265 -3.06 -8.61 -11.45
N CYS A 266 -3.50 -7.58 -12.16
CA CYS A 266 -4.46 -6.65 -11.60
C CYS A 266 -5.77 -7.36 -11.25
N MET A 267 -6.55 -6.78 -10.35
CA MET A 267 -7.85 -7.32 -9.93
C MET A 267 -8.86 -7.58 -11.06
N GLU A 268 -8.75 -6.89 -12.20
CA GLU A 268 -9.60 -7.12 -13.38
C GLU A 268 -9.22 -8.39 -14.15
N CYS A 269 -7.96 -8.82 -14.03
CA CYS A 269 -7.45 -10.01 -14.69
C CYS A 269 -7.48 -11.18 -13.71
N LYS A 270 -8.34 -12.17 -13.99
CA LYS A 270 -8.24 -13.48 -13.35
C LYS A 270 -7.12 -14.26 -14.02
N LEU A 271 -5.87 -14.10 -13.55
CA LEU A 271 -4.83 -15.04 -13.98
C LEU A 271 -5.20 -16.43 -13.45
N PRO A 272 -5.23 -17.45 -14.32
CA PRO A 272 -5.60 -18.79 -13.90
C PRO A 272 -4.67 -19.27 -12.79
N GLY A 273 -5.26 -19.86 -11.75
CA GLY A 273 -4.55 -20.45 -10.62
C GLY A 273 -4.15 -19.49 -9.48
N TRP A 274 -4.40 -18.17 -9.60
CA TRP A 274 -4.29 -17.30 -8.43
C TRP A 274 -5.49 -17.48 -7.51
N ARG A 275 -5.24 -17.67 -6.21
CA ARG A 275 -6.27 -17.83 -5.18
C ARG A 275 -6.16 -16.71 -4.16
N SER A 276 -7.26 -16.33 -3.54
CA SER A 276 -7.23 -15.43 -2.38
C SER A 276 -7.44 -16.26 -1.13
N CYS A 277 -6.60 -16.06 -0.11
CA CYS A 277 -6.84 -16.67 1.19
C CYS A 277 -7.84 -15.81 1.96
N ARG A 278 -8.89 -16.43 2.51
CA ARG A 278 -9.91 -15.72 3.31
C ARG A 278 -9.45 -15.34 4.72
N ASN A 279 -8.30 -15.83 5.17
CA ASN A 279 -7.79 -15.48 6.48
C ASN A 279 -7.19 -14.06 6.44
N LYS A 280 -7.64 -13.18 7.34
CA LYS A 280 -7.11 -11.81 7.47
C LYS A 280 -5.67 -11.79 7.97
N LEU A 281 -5.26 -12.82 8.69
CA LEU A 281 -3.90 -13.04 9.20
C LEU A 281 -3.02 -13.80 8.20
N CYS A 282 -3.51 -14.08 6.99
CA CYS A 282 -2.72 -14.73 5.97
C CYS A 282 -1.50 -13.87 5.60
N TRP A 283 -0.37 -14.51 5.34
CA TRP A 283 0.92 -13.88 5.01
C TRP A 283 0.97 -13.04 3.71
N SER A 284 -0.15 -12.94 3.01
CA SER A 284 -0.42 -12.35 1.71
C SER A 284 -1.89 -12.63 1.38
N HIS A 285 -2.57 -11.65 0.79
CA HIS A 285 -3.99 -11.79 0.43
C HIS A 285 -4.18 -12.56 -0.88
N SER A 286 -3.14 -12.64 -1.71
CA SER A 286 -3.17 -13.32 -3.00
C SER A 286 -2.07 -14.38 -3.07
N ILE A 287 -2.44 -15.59 -3.47
CA ILE A 287 -1.59 -16.77 -3.50
C ILE A 287 -1.41 -17.18 -4.96
N CYS A 288 -0.16 -17.21 -5.44
CA CYS A 288 0.12 -17.58 -6.81
C CYS A 288 0.07 -19.11 -7.01
N PRO A 289 -0.04 -19.62 -8.25
CA PRO A 289 -0.20 -21.05 -8.53
C PRO A 289 0.82 -21.96 -7.82
N GLU A 290 2.08 -21.53 -7.73
CA GLU A 290 3.15 -22.30 -7.07
C GLU A 290 2.95 -22.42 -5.56
N CYS A 291 2.31 -21.43 -4.93
CA CYS A 291 1.93 -21.47 -3.52
C CYS A 291 0.54 -22.07 -3.28
N THR A 292 -0.25 -22.31 -4.34
CA THR A 292 -1.60 -22.88 -4.19
C THR A 292 -1.62 -24.40 -4.05
N GLY A 293 -0.52 -25.08 -4.38
CA GLY A 293 -0.41 -26.54 -4.32
C GLY A 293 -0.54 -27.13 -2.90
N GLY A 294 -0.32 -26.31 -1.86
CA GLY A 294 -0.52 -26.64 -0.45
C GLY A 294 -1.57 -25.72 0.16
N GLY A 295 -2.81 -25.83 -0.29
CA GLY A 295 -3.91 -25.15 0.37
C GLY A 295 -5.16 -25.99 0.35
N LEU A 296 -5.97 -25.79 1.37
CA LEU A 296 -7.18 -26.55 1.59
C LEU A 296 -8.37 -25.80 0.99
N THR A 297 -9.19 -26.52 0.23
CA THR A 297 -10.47 -26.00 -0.30
C THR A 297 -11.60 -26.61 0.50
N CYS A 298 -12.57 -25.78 0.86
CA CYS A 298 -13.85 -26.26 1.34
C CYS A 298 -14.49 -27.22 0.33
N MET A 299 -15.25 -28.20 0.80
CA MET A 299 -16.03 -29.08 -0.06
C MET A 299 -16.99 -28.35 -1.04
N CYS A 300 -17.48 -27.15 -0.70
CA CYS A 300 -18.32 -26.37 -1.62
C CYS A 300 -17.53 -25.67 -2.75
N GLY A 301 -16.19 -25.65 -2.69
CA GLY A 301 -15.34 -24.98 -3.68
C GLY A 301 -15.21 -23.46 -3.51
N GLU A 302 -16.09 -22.83 -2.72
CA GLU A 302 -16.18 -21.36 -2.59
C GLU A 302 -15.11 -20.75 -1.70
N VAL A 303 -14.59 -21.51 -0.73
CA VAL A 303 -13.59 -21.03 0.24
C VAL A 303 -12.33 -21.84 0.11
N TRP A 304 -11.21 -21.14 0.01
CA TRP A 304 -9.88 -21.72 -0.01
C TRP A 304 -8.98 -20.97 0.99
N ALA A 305 -8.10 -21.70 1.65
CA ALA A 305 -7.05 -21.12 2.47
C ALA A 305 -5.74 -21.90 2.33
N CYS A 306 -4.61 -21.21 2.50
CA CYS A 306 -3.31 -21.91 2.53
C CYS A 306 -3.23 -22.85 3.73
N ASP A 307 -2.36 -23.85 3.64
CA ASP A 307 -2.17 -24.86 4.69
C ASP A 307 -1.92 -24.22 6.06
N LEU A 308 -1.05 -23.20 6.13
CA LEU A 308 -0.77 -22.48 7.38
C LEU A 308 -2.03 -21.90 8.02
N CYS A 309 -2.88 -21.23 7.23
CA CYS A 309 -4.13 -20.65 7.73
C CYS A 309 -5.15 -21.74 8.08
N ALA A 310 -5.19 -22.83 7.31
CA ALA A 310 -6.11 -23.93 7.55
C ALA A 310 -5.71 -24.82 8.75
N GLU A 311 -4.43 -24.78 9.15
CA GLU A 311 -3.91 -25.47 10.33
C GLU A 311 -3.98 -24.62 11.60
N HIS A 312 -3.62 -23.34 11.52
CA HIS A 312 -3.44 -22.49 12.71
C HIS A 312 -4.67 -21.65 13.05
N ASP A 313 -5.62 -21.51 12.12
CA ASP A 313 -6.83 -20.72 12.35
C ASP A 313 -8.08 -21.60 12.21
N PRO A 314 -8.63 -22.10 13.33
CA PRO A 314 -9.84 -22.91 13.32
C PRO A 314 -11.04 -22.12 12.79
N SER A 315 -11.00 -20.77 12.77
CA SER A 315 -12.10 -19.94 12.27
C SER A 315 -12.25 -19.93 10.75
N VAL A 316 -11.35 -20.59 10.02
CA VAL A 316 -11.44 -20.68 8.55
C VAL A 316 -12.24 -21.91 8.12
N PHE A 317 -11.98 -23.06 8.75
CA PHE A 317 -12.58 -24.33 8.39
C PHE A 317 -12.99 -25.14 9.62
N ILE A 318 -14.16 -25.76 9.52
CA ILE A 318 -14.65 -26.80 10.39
C ILE A 318 -14.21 -28.15 9.82
N ARG A 319 -13.68 -29.05 10.67
CA ARG A 319 -13.28 -30.41 10.31
C ARG A 319 -14.35 -31.39 10.78
N CYS A 320 -14.84 -32.24 9.87
CA CYS A 320 -15.68 -33.36 10.29
C CYS A 320 -14.86 -34.30 11.20
N PRO A 321 -15.32 -34.61 12.43
CA PRO A 321 -14.54 -35.41 13.37
C PRO A 321 -14.29 -36.84 12.85
N ARG A 322 -15.20 -37.38 12.03
CA ARG A 322 -15.09 -38.72 11.43
C ARG A 322 -14.21 -38.76 10.18
N CYS A 323 -14.56 -38.03 9.12
CA CYS A 323 -13.86 -38.12 7.83
C CYS A 323 -12.75 -37.08 7.62
N ARG A 324 -12.57 -36.15 8.58
CA ARG A 324 -11.58 -35.05 8.55
C ARG A 324 -11.69 -34.12 7.33
N ARG A 325 -12.76 -34.21 6.53
CA ARG A 325 -13.05 -33.26 5.44
C ARG A 325 -13.31 -31.87 5.99
N LEU A 326 -12.99 -30.86 5.17
CA LEU A 326 -13.02 -29.44 5.55
C LEU A 326 -14.20 -28.71 4.95
N PHE A 327 -14.85 -27.90 5.78
CA PHE A 327 -16.02 -27.11 5.44
C PHE A 327 -15.83 -25.68 5.93
N CYS A 328 -16.26 -24.69 5.16
CA CYS A 328 -16.28 -23.31 5.63
C CYS A 328 -17.53 -23.06 6.48
N TYR A 329 -17.49 -22.04 7.34
CA TYR A 329 -18.62 -21.64 8.20
C TYR A 329 -19.90 -21.24 7.45
N SER A 330 -19.84 -21.08 6.13
CA SER A 330 -21.03 -20.84 5.29
C SER A 330 -21.67 -22.13 4.75
N CYS A 331 -21.04 -23.29 4.94
CA CYS A 331 -21.62 -24.58 4.55
C CYS A 331 -22.67 -25.01 5.57
N CYS A 332 -23.87 -25.37 5.09
CA CYS A 332 -24.93 -25.93 5.94
C CYS A 332 -24.71 -27.40 6.34
N TYR A 333 -23.60 -28.02 5.93
CA TYR A 333 -23.34 -29.45 6.09
C TYR A 333 -22.71 -29.83 7.42
N ILE A 334 -22.14 -28.86 8.14
CA ILE A 334 -21.46 -29.06 9.41
C ILE A 334 -21.51 -27.74 10.19
N ASP A 335 -21.62 -27.84 11.51
CA ASP A 335 -21.70 -26.71 12.43
C ASP A 335 -20.89 -27.04 13.70
N ASP A 336 -20.43 -25.99 14.38
CA ASP A 336 -19.80 -26.10 15.70
C ASP A 336 -20.78 -25.73 16.80
N CYS A 337 -20.68 -26.40 17.94
CA CYS A 337 -21.31 -25.90 19.14
C CYS A 337 -20.60 -24.62 19.60
N VAL A 338 -21.34 -23.51 19.73
CA VAL A 338 -20.77 -22.21 20.12
C VAL A 338 -20.12 -22.21 21.52
N LEU A 339 -20.41 -23.19 22.37
CA LEU A 339 -19.97 -23.23 23.77
C LEU A 339 -18.74 -24.10 23.98
N CYS A 340 -18.65 -25.25 23.29
CA CYS A 340 -17.52 -26.17 23.44
C CYS A 340 -16.65 -26.31 22.18
N ASN A 341 -17.02 -25.65 21.07
CA ASN A 341 -16.39 -25.75 19.76
C ASN A 341 -16.32 -27.19 19.19
N SER A 342 -17.11 -28.11 19.75
CA SER A 342 -17.22 -29.46 19.20
C SER A 342 -18.13 -29.44 17.97
N SER A 343 -17.61 -29.97 16.86
CA SER A 343 -18.31 -30.06 15.59
C SER A 343 -19.25 -31.26 15.53
N ASN A 344 -20.36 -31.14 14.80
CA ASN A 344 -21.16 -32.30 14.41
C ASN A 344 -20.51 -33.09 13.25
N LEU A 345 -21.11 -34.22 12.88
CA LEU A 345 -20.72 -34.95 11.68
C LEU A 345 -21.21 -34.20 10.44
N CYS A 346 -20.42 -34.28 9.35
CA CYS A 346 -20.94 -33.88 8.05
C CYS A 346 -22.08 -34.80 7.60
N HIS A 347 -22.94 -34.34 6.69
CA HIS A 347 -24.10 -35.09 6.19
C HIS A 347 -23.78 -36.56 5.82
N ASP A 348 -22.80 -36.79 4.94
CA ASP A 348 -22.37 -38.14 4.54
C ASP A 348 -22.04 -39.03 5.76
N CYS A 349 -21.31 -38.49 6.73
CA CYS A 349 -20.92 -39.22 7.93
C CYS A 349 -22.08 -39.42 8.90
N ALA A 350 -23.02 -38.48 8.97
CA ALA A 350 -24.21 -38.58 9.82
C ALA A 350 -25.15 -39.69 9.32
N GLU A 351 -25.32 -39.82 8.00
CA GLU A 351 -26.10 -40.89 7.37
C GLU A 351 -25.47 -42.27 7.60
N GLU A 352 -24.13 -42.38 7.58
CA GLU A 352 -23.42 -43.63 7.85
C GLU A 352 -23.46 -44.08 9.32
N VAL A 353 -23.75 -43.21 10.29
CA VAL A 353 -23.82 -43.58 11.72
C VAL A 353 -25.15 -44.26 12.07
N SER A 354 -26.23 -44.00 11.32
CA SER A 354 -27.54 -44.57 11.63
C SER A 354 -27.68 -46.07 11.38
N GLU A 355 -26.77 -46.69 10.62
CA GLU A 355 -26.99 -48.03 10.10
C GLU A 355 -26.07 -49.12 10.68
N THR A 356 -24.86 -48.77 11.12
CA THR A 356 -23.85 -49.77 11.51
C THR A 356 -22.75 -49.18 12.38
N ASP A 357 -22.68 -49.49 13.68
CA ASP A 357 -21.46 -49.92 14.39
C ASP A 357 -21.60 -49.84 15.92
N ASP A 358 -21.39 -50.99 16.59
CA ASP A 358 -21.17 -51.13 18.04
C ASP A 358 -19.76 -50.67 18.47
N LYS A 359 -19.04 -49.93 17.62
CA LYS A 359 -17.69 -49.41 17.94
C LYS A 359 -17.83 -48.02 18.51
N GLU A 360 -17.60 -47.88 19.80
CA GLU A 360 -17.47 -46.59 20.46
C GLU A 360 -16.41 -45.75 19.72
N PRO A 361 -16.79 -44.61 19.11
CA PRO A 361 -15.83 -43.72 18.49
C PRO A 361 -14.93 -43.09 19.56
N GLU A 362 -13.64 -42.94 19.27
CA GLU A 362 -12.65 -42.30 20.16
C GLU A 362 -13.04 -40.86 20.54
N GLU A 363 -13.84 -40.19 19.70
CA GLU A 363 -14.33 -38.83 19.91
C GLU A 363 -15.82 -38.78 19.54
N MET A 364 -16.71 -38.66 20.54
CA MET A 364 -18.14 -38.58 20.27
C MET A 364 -18.45 -37.24 19.57
N PRO A 365 -19.03 -37.27 18.35
CA PRO A 365 -19.38 -36.05 17.64
C PRO A 365 -20.48 -35.30 18.39
N ALA A 366 -20.43 -33.96 18.33
CA ALA A 366 -21.43 -33.15 19.00
C ALA A 366 -22.80 -33.31 18.34
N LYS A 367 -23.82 -33.66 19.13
CA LYS A 367 -25.21 -33.66 18.67
C LYS A 367 -25.79 -32.27 18.87
N LEU A 368 -25.87 -31.49 17.80
CA LEU A 368 -26.44 -30.14 17.84
C LEU A 368 -27.96 -30.22 17.91
N VAL A 369 -28.54 -29.90 19.08
CA VAL A 369 -29.98 -30.07 19.36
C VAL A 369 -30.77 -28.76 19.43
N ALA A 370 -30.08 -27.63 19.59
CA ALA A 370 -30.72 -26.34 19.77
C ALA A 370 -29.99 -25.21 19.03
N SER A 371 -30.71 -24.14 18.75
CA SER A 371 -30.18 -22.85 18.30
C SER A 371 -30.39 -21.81 19.40
N CYS A 372 -29.43 -20.90 19.58
CA CYS A 372 -29.60 -19.73 20.44
C CYS A 372 -30.72 -18.86 19.88
N GLY A 373 -31.73 -18.49 20.69
CA GLY A 373 -32.84 -17.64 20.25
C GLY A 373 -32.45 -16.20 19.93
N SER A 374 -31.23 -15.78 20.28
CA SER A 374 -30.70 -14.44 19.98
C SER A 374 -29.84 -14.42 18.71
N CYS A 375 -28.77 -15.23 18.67
CA CYS A 375 -27.81 -15.24 17.56
C CYS A 375 -27.93 -16.45 16.61
N GLU A 376 -28.90 -17.33 16.83
CA GLU A 376 -29.23 -18.49 15.98
C GLU A 376 -28.14 -19.59 15.87
N VAL A 377 -26.96 -19.37 16.44
CA VAL A 377 -25.86 -20.35 16.50
C VAL A 377 -26.26 -21.64 17.21
N LYS A 378 -25.64 -22.76 16.83
CA LYS A 378 -25.98 -24.10 17.31
C LYS A 378 -25.35 -24.43 18.66
N MET A 379 -26.06 -25.23 19.47
CA MET A 379 -25.61 -25.77 20.76
C MET A 379 -25.75 -27.29 20.75
N CYS A 380 -24.71 -27.99 21.25
CA CYS A 380 -24.80 -29.43 21.46
C CYS A 380 -25.68 -29.76 22.67
N ASP A 381 -26.17 -31.00 22.73
CA ASP A 381 -27.00 -31.53 23.82
C ASP A 381 -26.38 -31.36 25.22
N LEU A 382 -25.08 -31.63 25.35
CA LEU A 382 -24.35 -31.40 26.60
C LEU A 382 -24.37 -29.91 26.98
N CYS A 383 -24.00 -29.03 26.06
CA CYS A 383 -23.97 -27.60 26.35
C CYS A 383 -25.37 -27.01 26.54
N GLU A 384 -26.39 -27.52 25.85
CA GLU A 384 -27.79 -27.12 26.04
C GLU A 384 -28.30 -27.52 27.43
N SER A 385 -27.89 -28.69 27.92
CA SER A 385 -28.30 -29.19 29.24
C SER A 385 -27.60 -28.45 30.39
N PHE A 386 -26.31 -28.10 30.23
CA PHE A 386 -25.49 -27.61 31.34
C PHE A 386 -25.21 -26.10 31.32
N LEU A 387 -25.20 -25.48 30.13
CA LEU A 387 -24.68 -24.12 29.94
C LEU A 387 -25.67 -23.17 29.26
N ALA A 388 -26.75 -23.68 28.66
CA ALA A 388 -27.76 -22.81 28.06
C ALA A 388 -28.67 -22.25 29.15
N VAL A 389 -28.97 -20.95 29.04
CA VAL A 389 -29.91 -20.26 29.93
C VAL A 389 -31.18 -19.95 29.17
N SER A 390 -32.34 -20.15 29.79
CA SER A 390 -33.61 -19.76 29.18
C SER A 390 -33.93 -18.30 29.49
N CYS A 391 -34.30 -17.53 28.47
CA CYS A 391 -34.85 -16.19 28.66
C CYS A 391 -36.12 -16.26 29.53
N ALA A 392 -36.19 -15.46 30.59
CA ALA A 392 -37.32 -15.49 31.53
C ALA A 392 -38.67 -15.02 30.94
N VAL A 393 -38.64 -14.35 29.79
CA VAL A 393 -39.83 -13.80 29.12
C VAL A 393 -40.31 -14.71 28.00
N CYS A 394 -39.45 -15.01 27.02
CA CYS A 394 -39.83 -15.80 25.84
C CYS A 394 -39.44 -17.28 25.92
N SER A 395 -38.81 -17.73 27.01
CA SER A 395 -38.32 -19.10 27.20
C SER A 395 -37.30 -19.59 26.15
N SER A 396 -36.84 -18.71 25.26
CA SER A 396 -35.82 -19.07 24.27
C SER A 396 -34.51 -19.43 24.95
N ARG A 397 -33.87 -20.51 24.50
CA ARG A 397 -32.53 -20.91 24.95
C ARG A 397 -31.49 -19.92 24.44
N LEU A 398 -30.60 -19.48 25.31
CA LEU A 398 -29.52 -18.55 25.01
C LEU A 398 -28.18 -19.24 25.27
N CYS A 399 -27.24 -19.06 24.34
CA CYS A 399 -25.85 -19.39 24.61
C CYS A 399 -25.26 -18.37 25.59
N MET A 400 -24.27 -18.78 26.39
CA MET A 400 -23.59 -17.92 27.37
C MET A 400 -23.13 -16.55 26.78
N PRO A 401 -22.57 -16.46 25.55
CA PRO A 401 -22.23 -15.16 24.98
C PRO A 401 -23.43 -14.22 24.72
N CYS A 402 -24.64 -14.77 24.55
CA CYS A 402 -25.87 -14.00 24.37
C CYS A 402 -26.60 -13.72 25.70
N VAL A 403 -26.16 -14.35 26.78
CA VAL A 403 -26.49 -13.92 28.14
C VAL A 403 -25.59 -12.72 28.39
N ARG A 404 -25.98 -11.53 27.92
CA ARG A 404 -25.19 -10.32 28.17
C ARG A 404 -24.91 -10.18 29.66
N ASP A 405 -23.78 -9.55 30.01
CA ASP A 405 -23.42 -9.08 31.35
C ASP A 405 -24.46 -8.14 32.00
N GLY A 406 -25.55 -7.82 31.30
CA GLY A 406 -26.73 -7.16 31.86
C GLY A 406 -27.64 -8.18 32.52
N GLU A 407 -27.23 -8.69 33.68
CA GLU A 407 -28.20 -9.18 34.65
C GLU A 407 -29.24 -8.09 34.82
N CYS A 408 -30.51 -8.42 34.56
CA CYS A 408 -31.54 -7.49 34.93
C CYS A 408 -31.47 -7.26 36.44
N SER A 409 -31.90 -6.10 36.95
CA SER A 409 -31.85 -5.80 38.39
C SER A 409 -32.58 -6.84 39.28
N CYS A 410 -33.44 -7.67 38.66
CA CYS A 410 -34.11 -8.83 39.27
C CYS A 410 -33.29 -10.14 39.26
N GLY A 411 -32.07 -10.16 38.74
CA GLY A 411 -31.23 -11.36 38.60
C GLY A 411 -31.71 -12.37 37.54
N ARG A 412 -32.72 -12.03 36.72
CA ARG A 412 -33.20 -12.89 35.64
C ARG A 412 -32.48 -12.61 34.33
N VAL A 413 -32.21 -13.68 33.59
CA VAL A 413 -31.61 -13.62 32.26
C VAL A 413 -32.68 -13.32 31.20
N LEU A 414 -32.42 -12.31 30.38
CA LEU A 414 -33.28 -11.88 29.28
C LEU A 414 -32.48 -11.94 27.98
N CYS A 415 -33.13 -12.28 26.87
CA CYS A 415 -32.52 -12.18 25.55
C CYS A 415 -32.52 -10.74 25.05
N ASP A 416 -31.62 -10.40 24.13
CA ASP A 416 -31.50 -9.05 23.56
C ASP A 416 -32.83 -8.50 23.01
N ARG A 417 -33.66 -9.36 22.39
CA ARG A 417 -34.99 -8.96 21.91
C ARG A 417 -35.92 -8.57 23.06
N CYS A 418 -36.02 -9.39 24.10
CA CYS A 418 -36.85 -9.06 25.27
C CYS A 418 -36.33 -7.85 26.04
N VAL A 419 -35.01 -7.64 26.09
CA VAL A 419 -34.43 -6.42 26.68
C VAL A 419 -34.82 -5.18 25.85
N ALA A 420 -34.74 -5.26 24.52
CA ALA A 420 -35.10 -4.16 23.64
C ALA A 420 -36.61 -3.85 23.66
N ASP A 421 -37.46 -4.88 23.67
CA ASP A 421 -38.91 -4.75 23.56
C ASP A 421 -39.58 -4.36 24.89
N HIS A 422 -39.00 -4.76 26.02
CA HIS A 422 -39.67 -4.67 27.32
C HIS A 422 -38.84 -4.02 28.43
N GLY A 423 -37.55 -3.78 28.20
CA GLY A 423 -36.64 -3.35 29.25
C GLY A 423 -36.58 -4.35 30.42
N CYS A 424 -36.10 -3.86 31.57
CA CYS A 424 -36.10 -4.64 32.82
C CYS A 424 -37.43 -4.60 33.58
N ASP A 425 -38.41 -3.83 33.11
CA ASP A 425 -39.60 -3.49 33.90
C ASP A 425 -40.58 -4.67 34.06
N LEU A 426 -40.59 -5.62 33.12
CA LEU A 426 -41.41 -6.84 33.21
C LEU A 426 -41.00 -7.78 34.35
N CYS A 427 -39.78 -7.67 34.87
CA CYS A 427 -39.38 -8.43 36.04
C CYS A 427 -40.20 -8.07 37.29
N PHE A 428 -40.73 -6.83 37.37
CA PHE A 428 -41.50 -6.36 38.52
C PHE A 428 -42.97 -6.78 38.49
N GLN A 429 -43.58 -6.96 37.30
CA GLN A 429 -45.02 -7.22 37.21
C GLN A 429 -45.38 -8.67 37.58
N ARG A 430 -44.57 -9.66 37.20
CA ARG A 430 -44.83 -11.06 37.58
C ARG A 430 -44.63 -11.38 39.08
N HIS A 431 -43.91 -10.54 39.82
CA HIS A 431 -43.81 -10.70 41.29
C HIS A 431 -45.05 -10.16 42.02
N ARG A 432 -45.84 -9.27 41.39
CA ARG A 432 -47.07 -8.75 42.02
C ARG A 432 -48.28 -9.65 41.84
N ASP A 433 -48.30 -10.46 40.79
CA ASP A 433 -49.48 -11.27 40.45
C ASP A 433 -49.37 -12.74 40.91
N GLY A 434 -48.31 -13.11 41.64
CA GLY A 434 -47.97 -14.52 41.91
C GLY A 434 -47.68 -14.92 43.37
N ASP A 435 -47.77 -14.01 44.34
CA ASP A 435 -47.41 -14.30 45.75
C ASP A 435 -48.63 -14.29 46.72
N ASP A 436 -49.85 -14.45 46.19
CA ASP A 436 -51.05 -14.71 47.00
C ASP A 436 -51.56 -16.15 46.74
N GLY A 437 -50.93 -17.13 47.40
CA GLY A 437 -51.41 -18.51 47.49
C GLY A 437 -50.72 -19.25 48.66
N PRO A 438 -51.48 -20.05 49.44
CA PRO A 438 -51.32 -20.27 50.89
C PRO A 438 -50.06 -20.99 51.38
#